data_AF-A0A2N1S8K7-F1
#
_entry.id   AF-A0A2N1S8K7-F1
#
_cell.length_a   1.000
_cell.length_b   1.000
_cell.length_c   1.000
_cell.angle_alpha   90.00
_cell.angle_beta   90.00
_cell.angle_gamma   90.00
#
_symmetry.space_group_name_H-M   'P 1'
#
loop_
_entity.id
_entity.type
_entity.pdbx_description
1 polymer ?
#
loop_
_entity_poly.entity_id
_entity_poly.type
_entity_poly.pdbx_seq_one_letter_code
_entity_poly.pdbx_strand_id
1 'polypeptide(L)'
;MMRAIMSNRLPCSRCGATRDVEIIERVEQVTIKGKEVSFEAHYSRCLTCGDEFEAPGQLDANLDAAREAYARLYEAPSPEALVSLRARYNASQKAFGAILGFGELTMNGYESGGTPDSTNRLLLKLAADPCTFKAMYDINSGKIGMTQRRRIEESPGYKAASSWYGLEALSRELTELQRVKVEECATRAGRTVPEQVARYVGDSSFRDYSRLMEGISWSTGVAQVIDMKSEAPAPLSVAS
;
A
#
# COMPACT_ATOMS: atom_id res chain seq x y z
N MET A 1 -46.88 -17.49 -0.04
CA MET A 1 -45.83 -16.45 0.02
C MET A 1 -45.09 -16.43 -1.31
N MET A 2 -45.41 -15.48 -2.19
CA MET A 2 -44.71 -15.30 -3.47
C MET A 2 -43.36 -14.64 -3.17
N ARG A 3 -42.26 -15.35 -3.45
CA ARG A 3 -40.92 -14.76 -3.46
C ARG A 3 -40.91 -13.67 -4.53
N ALA A 4 -40.55 -12.44 -4.14
CA ALA A 4 -40.28 -11.38 -5.10
C ALA A 4 -39.13 -11.83 -5.99
N ILE A 5 -39.43 -12.12 -7.26
CA ILE A 5 -38.42 -12.30 -8.30
C ILE A 5 -37.88 -10.89 -8.54
N MET A 6 -36.60 -10.64 -8.24
CA MET A 6 -35.94 -9.39 -8.61
C MET A 6 -35.97 -9.28 -10.13
N SER A 7 -36.93 -8.54 -10.67
CA SER A 7 -37.08 -8.29 -12.10
C SER A 7 -35.92 -7.39 -12.54
N ASN A 8 -34.86 -7.99 -13.10
CA ASN A 8 -33.77 -7.23 -13.70
C ASN A 8 -34.21 -6.82 -15.10
N ARG A 9 -34.61 -5.56 -15.24
CA ARG A 9 -35.18 -4.99 -16.47
C ARG A 9 -34.18 -4.03 -17.10
N LEU A 10 -33.71 -4.36 -18.30
CA LEU A 10 -32.68 -3.58 -19.00
C LEU A 10 -33.12 -3.18 -20.42
N PRO A 11 -32.64 -2.03 -20.93
CA PRO A 11 -32.88 -1.64 -22.31
C PRO A 11 -32.18 -2.62 -23.26
N CYS A 12 -32.97 -3.28 -24.11
CA CYS A 12 -32.44 -4.15 -25.16
C CYS A 12 -32.38 -3.38 -26.48
N SER A 13 -31.17 -3.24 -27.04
CA SER A 13 -30.89 -2.56 -28.32
C SER A 13 -31.64 -3.20 -29.49
N ARG A 14 -31.83 -4.53 -29.46
CA ARG A 14 -32.58 -5.26 -30.49
C ARG A 14 -34.10 -5.10 -30.39
N CYS A 15 -34.65 -5.04 -29.18
CA CYS A 15 -36.10 -4.85 -28.96
C CYS A 15 -36.53 -3.38 -29.02
N GLY A 16 -35.60 -2.43 -28.86
CA GLY A 16 -35.89 -1.00 -28.71
C GLY A 16 -36.69 -0.67 -27.44
N ALA A 17 -36.71 -1.55 -26.45
CA ALA A 17 -37.51 -1.40 -25.23
C ALA A 17 -36.82 -2.07 -24.03
N THR A 18 -37.24 -1.67 -22.83
CA THR A 18 -36.83 -2.33 -21.60
C THR A 18 -37.48 -3.71 -21.50
N ARG A 19 -36.66 -4.75 -21.36
CA ARG A 19 -37.10 -6.14 -21.28
C ARG A 19 -36.59 -6.81 -20.01
N ASP A 20 -37.29 -7.84 -19.58
CA ASP A 20 -36.80 -8.75 -18.55
C ASP A 20 -35.59 -9.52 -19.11
N VAL A 21 -34.49 -9.52 -18.35
CA VAL A 21 -33.24 -10.21 -18.72
C VAL A 21 -32.90 -11.29 -17.71
N GLU A 22 -32.19 -12.32 -18.18
CA GLU A 22 -31.48 -13.29 -17.33
C GLU A 22 -29.97 -13.04 -17.37
N ILE A 23 -29.26 -13.43 -16.31
CA ILE A 23 -27.79 -13.41 -16.29
C ILE A 23 -27.30 -14.79 -16.73
N ILE A 24 -26.38 -14.81 -17.68
CA ILE A 24 -25.70 -16.02 -18.15
C ILE A 24 -24.23 -15.97 -17.76
N GLU A 25 -23.70 -17.11 -17.35
CA GLU A 25 -22.31 -17.28 -16.91
C GLU A 25 -21.56 -18.07 -18.00
N ARG A 26 -20.40 -17.59 -18.44
CA ARG A 26 -19.55 -18.28 -19.42
C ARG A 26 -18.09 -18.19 -19.02
N VAL A 27 -17.36 -19.28 -19.19
CA VAL A 27 -15.90 -19.24 -19.08
C VAL A 27 -15.32 -18.57 -20.33
N GLU A 28 -14.57 -17.49 -20.12
CA GLU A 28 -13.79 -16.82 -21.14
C GLU A 28 -12.29 -16.94 -20.87
N GLN A 29 -11.51 -16.77 -21.92
CA GLN A 29 -10.05 -16.74 -21.85
C GLN A 29 -9.54 -15.38 -22.30
N VAL A 30 -8.61 -14.83 -21.53
CA VAL A 30 -7.95 -13.57 -21.85
C VAL A 30 -6.46 -13.69 -21.61
N THR A 31 -5.68 -12.99 -22.43
CA THR A 31 -4.22 -12.89 -22.26
C THR A 31 -3.89 -11.59 -21.53
N ILE A 32 -3.37 -11.70 -20.31
CA ILE A 32 -2.88 -10.56 -19.51
C ILE A 32 -1.36 -10.69 -19.40
N LYS A 33 -0.61 -9.64 -19.80
CA LYS A 33 0.87 -9.61 -19.77
C LYS A 33 1.52 -10.85 -20.45
N GLY A 34 0.93 -11.34 -21.54
CA GLY A 34 1.42 -12.50 -22.29
C GLY A 34 1.14 -13.87 -21.65
N LYS A 35 0.33 -13.94 -20.58
CA LYS A 35 -0.10 -15.18 -19.96
C LYS A 35 -1.61 -15.34 -20.10
N GLU A 36 -2.05 -16.55 -20.43
CA GLU A 36 -3.48 -16.87 -20.57
C GLU A 36 -4.11 -17.15 -19.20
N VAL A 37 -5.31 -16.62 -19.00
CA VAL A 37 -6.10 -16.90 -17.81
C VAL A 37 -7.56 -17.13 -18.21
N SER A 38 -8.18 -18.12 -17.57
CA SER A 38 -9.62 -18.37 -17.70
C SER A 38 -10.36 -17.72 -16.54
N PHE A 39 -11.49 -17.09 -16.82
CA PHE A 39 -12.35 -16.48 -15.81
C PHE A 39 -13.82 -16.66 -16.17
N GLU A 40 -14.68 -16.52 -15.17
CA GLU A 40 -16.13 -16.60 -15.33
C GLU A 40 -16.67 -15.19 -15.61
N ALA A 41 -17.29 -15.03 -16.78
CA ALA A 41 -17.86 -13.79 -17.26
C ALA A 41 -19.39 -13.85 -17.21
N HIS A 42 -20.01 -12.72 -16.87
CA HIS A 42 -21.44 -12.55 -16.79
C HIS A 42 -21.95 -11.68 -17.93
N TYR A 43 -22.99 -12.14 -18.61
CA TYR A 43 -23.70 -11.39 -19.65
C TYR A 43 -25.18 -11.32 -19.33
N SER A 44 -25.88 -10.34 -19.89
CA SER A 44 -27.34 -10.26 -19.84
C SER A 44 -27.93 -10.82 -21.12
N ARG A 45 -28.91 -11.71 -21.00
CA ARG A 45 -29.70 -12.21 -22.14
C ARG A 45 -31.15 -11.73 -22.03
N CYS A 46 -31.65 -11.11 -23.09
CA CYS A 46 -33.05 -10.70 -23.19
C CYS A 46 -33.97 -11.92 -23.31
N LEU A 47 -34.93 -12.07 -22.39
CA LEU A 47 -35.89 -13.20 -22.42
C LEU A 47 -36.91 -13.10 -23.57
N THR A 48 -37.04 -11.94 -24.21
CA THR A 48 -37.99 -11.73 -25.31
C THR A 48 -37.40 -12.04 -26.69
N CYS A 49 -36.18 -11.56 -26.97
CA CYS A 49 -35.55 -11.73 -28.29
C CYS A 49 -34.31 -12.62 -28.29
N GLY A 50 -33.87 -13.09 -27.12
CA GLY A 50 -32.68 -13.92 -26.96
C GLY A 50 -31.35 -13.20 -27.17
N ASP A 51 -31.35 -11.87 -27.32
CA ASP A 51 -30.14 -11.09 -27.57
C ASP A 51 -29.27 -11.03 -26.32
N GLU A 52 -27.97 -11.28 -26.48
CA GLU A 52 -26.97 -11.27 -25.42
C GLU A 52 -26.14 -9.99 -25.51
N PHE A 53 -26.00 -9.31 -24.38
CA PHE A 53 -25.24 -8.07 -24.31
C PHE A 53 -24.64 -7.86 -22.92
N GLU A 54 -23.60 -7.03 -22.86
CA GLU A 54 -23.02 -6.56 -21.61
C GLU A 54 -23.84 -5.37 -21.09
N ALA A 55 -24.47 -5.54 -19.93
CA ALA A 55 -25.15 -4.46 -19.25
C ALA A 55 -24.14 -3.47 -18.61
N PRO A 56 -24.57 -2.23 -18.31
CA PRO A 56 -23.75 -1.30 -17.53
C PRO A 56 -23.24 -1.95 -16.24
N GLY A 57 -21.93 -1.87 -15.99
CA GLY A 57 -21.25 -2.48 -14.85
C GLY A 57 -20.87 -3.96 -15.03
N GLN A 58 -21.47 -4.71 -15.96
CA GLN A 58 -21.06 -6.09 -16.24
C GLN A 58 -19.68 -6.15 -16.90
N LEU A 59 -19.40 -5.23 -17.82
CA LEU A 59 -18.07 -5.14 -18.43
C LEU A 59 -16.98 -4.92 -17.37
N ASP A 60 -17.18 -3.96 -16.46
CA ASP A 60 -16.24 -3.68 -15.38
C ASP A 60 -16.08 -4.89 -14.44
N ALA A 61 -17.18 -5.55 -14.08
CA ALA A 61 -17.16 -6.75 -13.25
C ALA A 61 -16.41 -7.91 -13.91
N ASN A 62 -16.60 -8.12 -15.22
CA ASN A 62 -15.90 -9.15 -15.99
C ASN A 62 -14.40 -8.85 -16.09
N LEU A 63 -14.04 -7.58 -16.30
CA LEU A 63 -12.64 -7.14 -16.28
C LEU A 63 -11.99 -7.36 -14.91
N ASP A 64 -12.70 -7.09 -13.82
CA ASP A 64 -12.20 -7.33 -12.47
C ASP A 64 -12.08 -8.83 -12.16
N ALA A 65 -13.03 -9.66 -12.63
CA ALA A 65 -12.94 -11.12 -12.52
C ALA A 65 -11.72 -11.67 -13.27
N ALA A 66 -11.45 -11.17 -14.47
CA ALA A 66 -10.26 -11.53 -15.24
C ALA A 66 -8.95 -11.15 -14.51
N ARG A 67 -8.89 -9.93 -13.95
CA ARG A 67 -7.74 -9.46 -13.18
C ARG A 67 -7.52 -10.29 -11.91
N GLU A 68 -8.59 -10.61 -11.20
CA GLU A 68 -8.51 -11.44 -9.99
C GLU A 68 -8.09 -12.87 -10.30
N ALA A 69 -8.57 -13.45 -11.40
CA ALA A 69 -8.10 -14.75 -11.87
C ALA A 69 -6.60 -14.72 -12.18
N TYR A 70 -6.12 -13.67 -12.86
CA TYR A 70 -4.70 -13.49 -13.15
C TYR A 70 -3.88 -13.35 -11.86
N ALA A 71 -4.32 -12.53 -10.92
CA ALA A 71 -3.61 -12.28 -9.66
C ALA A 71 -3.52 -13.56 -8.82
N ARG A 72 -4.59 -14.35 -8.73
CA ARG A 72 -4.60 -15.64 -8.04
C ARG A 72 -3.62 -16.64 -8.64
N LEU A 73 -3.52 -16.67 -9.97
CA LEU A 73 -2.70 -17.65 -10.67
C LEU A 73 -1.21 -17.25 -10.71
N TYR A 74 -0.89 -15.95 -10.81
CA TYR A 74 0.46 -15.50 -11.12
C TYR A 74 1.07 -14.49 -10.14
N GLU A 75 0.28 -13.84 -9.28
CA GLU A 75 0.77 -12.83 -8.35
C GLU A 75 0.58 -13.22 -6.87
N ALA A 76 -0.11 -14.33 -6.60
CA ALA A 76 -0.29 -14.84 -5.25
C ALA A 76 1.05 -15.35 -4.67
N PRO A 77 1.36 -15.03 -3.40
CA PRO A 77 2.56 -15.53 -2.75
C PRO A 77 2.50 -17.06 -2.61
N SER A 78 3.61 -17.73 -2.89
CA SER A 78 3.70 -19.18 -2.70
C SER A 78 3.70 -19.54 -1.19
N PRO A 79 3.29 -20.75 -0.81
CA PRO A 79 3.34 -21.21 0.58
C PRO A 79 4.73 -21.04 1.23
N GLU A 80 5.80 -21.33 0.49
CA GLU A 80 7.18 -21.18 0.95
C GLU A 80 7.56 -19.71 1.18
N ALA A 81 7.08 -18.81 0.31
CA ALA A 81 7.28 -17.37 0.47
C ALA A 81 6.55 -16.85 1.72
N LEU A 82 5.37 -17.39 2.04
CA LEU A 82 4.63 -17.04 3.26
C LEU A 82 5.31 -17.53 4.53
N VAL A 83 5.79 -18.77 4.55
CA VAL A 83 6.60 -19.30 5.65
C VAL A 83 7.85 -18.44 5.85
N SER A 84 8.54 -18.10 4.76
CA SER A 84 9.74 -17.25 4.79
C SER A 84 9.44 -15.86 5.32
N LEU A 85 8.36 -15.23 4.84
CA LEU A 85 7.90 -13.91 5.30
C LEU A 85 7.66 -13.91 6.80
N ARG A 86 6.95 -14.92 7.31
CA ARG A 86 6.66 -15.08 8.74
C ARG A 86 7.93 -15.33 9.56
N ALA A 87 8.87 -16.11 9.03
CA ALA A 87 10.14 -16.43 9.70
C ALA A 87 11.02 -15.20 9.94
N ARG A 88 10.99 -14.18 9.06
CA ARG A 88 11.71 -12.90 9.26
C ARG A 88 11.31 -12.18 10.56
N TYR A 89 10.09 -12.44 11.02
CA TYR A 89 9.53 -11.88 12.24
C TYR A 89 9.49 -12.87 13.40
N ASN A 90 10.04 -14.07 13.27
CA ASN A 90 9.93 -15.16 14.27
C ASN A 90 8.49 -15.39 14.76
N ALA A 91 7.50 -15.10 13.90
CA ALA A 91 6.10 -15.17 14.26
C ALA A 91 5.57 -16.61 14.11
N SER A 92 4.75 -17.10 15.04
CA SER A 92 3.98 -18.33 14.83
C SER A 92 2.83 -18.05 13.85
N GLN A 93 2.28 -19.08 13.19
CA GLN A 93 1.13 -18.92 12.28
C GLN A 93 -0.02 -18.17 12.95
N LYS A 94 -0.35 -18.56 14.19
CA LYS A 94 -1.39 -17.91 15.02
C LYS A 94 -1.08 -16.44 15.29
N ALA A 95 0.16 -16.11 15.68
CA ALA A 95 0.53 -14.74 15.97
C ALA A 95 0.57 -13.87 14.72
N PHE A 96 1.13 -14.39 13.61
CA PHE A 96 1.19 -13.68 12.35
C PHE A 96 -0.22 -13.40 11.79
N GLY A 97 -1.10 -14.40 11.83
CA GLY A 97 -2.52 -14.22 11.49
C GLY A 97 -3.18 -13.15 12.37
N ALA A 98 -2.97 -13.18 13.68
CA ALA A 98 -3.52 -12.17 14.60
C ALA A 98 -3.00 -10.75 14.32
N ILE A 99 -1.73 -10.59 13.91
CA ILE A 99 -1.14 -9.30 13.54
C ILE A 99 -1.80 -8.72 12.29
N LEU A 100 -2.03 -9.57 11.29
CA LEU A 100 -2.67 -9.18 10.02
C LEU A 100 -4.19 -9.10 10.10
N GLY A 101 -4.79 -9.50 11.23
CA GLY A 101 -6.25 -9.51 11.40
C GLY A 101 -6.95 -10.71 10.76
N PHE A 102 -6.22 -11.78 10.47
CA PHE A 102 -6.76 -13.02 9.91
C PHE A 102 -7.45 -13.88 10.98
N GLY A 103 -8.35 -14.77 10.52
CA GLY A 103 -8.90 -15.84 11.35
C GLY A 103 -7.83 -16.86 11.76
N GLU A 104 -8.10 -17.61 12.84
CA GLU A 104 -7.12 -18.50 13.48
C GLU A 104 -6.52 -19.56 12.53
N LEU A 105 -7.31 -20.03 11.55
CA LEU A 105 -6.89 -21.07 10.59
C LEU A 105 -6.48 -20.52 9.23
N THR A 106 -6.71 -19.23 8.96
CA THR A 106 -6.51 -18.63 7.64
C THR A 106 -5.05 -18.70 7.20
N MET A 107 -4.11 -18.36 8.10
CA MET A 107 -2.68 -18.42 7.77
C MET A 107 -2.20 -19.85 7.51
N ASN A 108 -2.71 -20.84 8.27
CA ASN A 108 -2.38 -22.24 8.05
C ASN A 108 -2.90 -22.74 6.70
N GLY A 109 -4.11 -22.33 6.32
CA GLY A 109 -4.67 -22.63 5.00
C GLY A 109 -3.79 -22.11 3.86
N TYR A 110 -3.26 -20.89 3.98
CA TYR A 110 -2.37 -20.31 2.96
C TYR A 110 -1.00 -20.99 2.91
N GLU A 111 -0.38 -21.28 4.06
CA GLU A 111 0.87 -22.05 4.12
C GLU A 111 0.70 -23.52 3.67
N SER A 112 -0.54 -24.00 3.53
CA SER A 112 -0.86 -25.34 2.99
C SER A 112 -1.29 -25.33 1.52
N GLY A 113 -1.20 -24.19 0.82
CA GLY A 113 -1.53 -24.08 -0.61
C GLY A 113 -2.86 -23.39 -0.93
N GLY A 114 -3.59 -22.91 0.08
CA GLY A 114 -4.78 -22.10 -0.14
C GLY A 114 -4.43 -20.74 -0.76
N THR A 115 -5.21 -20.30 -1.74
CA THR A 115 -5.01 -18.99 -2.39
C THR A 115 -5.68 -17.88 -1.57
N PRO A 116 -4.95 -16.85 -1.10
CA PRO A 116 -5.56 -15.73 -0.41
C PRO A 116 -6.39 -14.88 -1.37
N ASP A 117 -7.47 -14.29 -0.86
CA ASP A 117 -8.25 -13.28 -1.59
C ASP A 117 -7.46 -11.97 -1.77
N SER A 118 -8.01 -11.05 -2.55
CA SER A 118 -7.38 -9.77 -2.87
C SER A 118 -6.96 -8.95 -1.64
N THR A 119 -7.78 -8.93 -0.59
CA THR A 119 -7.52 -8.16 0.64
C THR A 119 -6.40 -8.80 1.44
N ASN A 120 -6.46 -10.11 1.63
CA ASN A 120 -5.46 -10.86 2.37
C ASN A 120 -4.10 -10.89 1.63
N ARG A 121 -4.10 -10.98 0.29
CA ARG A 121 -2.87 -10.82 -0.53
C ARG A 121 -2.25 -9.44 -0.34
N LEU A 122 -3.05 -8.38 -0.29
CA LEU A 122 -2.54 -7.03 -0.05
C LEU A 122 -1.90 -6.92 1.35
N LEU A 123 -2.55 -7.43 2.39
CA LEU A 123 -1.99 -7.42 3.75
C LEU A 123 -0.68 -8.20 3.86
N LEU A 124 -0.60 -9.36 3.19
CA LEU A 124 0.64 -10.15 3.11
C LEU A 124 1.76 -9.39 2.39
N LYS A 125 1.43 -8.69 1.29
CA LYS A 125 2.38 -7.85 0.56
C LYS A 125 2.86 -6.67 1.41
N LEU A 126 1.96 -6.02 2.16
CA LEU A 126 2.30 -4.92 3.05
C LEU A 126 3.14 -5.38 4.25
N ALA A 127 2.88 -6.58 4.77
CA ALA A 127 3.69 -7.19 5.82
C ALA A 127 5.14 -7.47 5.37
N ALA A 128 5.40 -7.44 4.07
CA ALA A 128 6.75 -7.55 3.55
C ALA A 128 7.63 -6.36 3.96
N ASP A 129 7.04 -5.18 4.14
CA ASP A 129 7.70 -3.97 4.64
C ASP A 129 7.77 -3.98 6.17
N PRO A 130 8.99 -3.93 6.76
CA PRO A 130 9.17 -3.97 8.21
C PRO A 130 8.43 -2.86 8.97
N CYS A 131 8.42 -1.63 8.43
CA CYS A 131 7.75 -0.50 9.09
C CYS A 131 6.24 -0.73 9.16
N THR A 132 5.65 -1.19 8.05
CA THR A 132 4.22 -1.52 7.99
C THR A 132 3.88 -2.71 8.89
N PHE A 133 4.72 -3.75 8.91
CA PHE A 133 4.54 -4.87 9.83
C PHE A 133 4.55 -4.42 11.30
N LYS A 134 5.51 -3.56 11.69
CA LYS A 134 5.57 -3.00 13.04
C LYS A 134 4.28 -2.25 13.39
N ALA A 135 3.77 -1.40 12.49
CA ALA A 135 2.51 -0.69 12.72
C ALA A 135 1.33 -1.65 12.96
N MET A 136 1.21 -2.71 12.14
CA MET A 136 0.20 -3.75 12.35
C MET A 136 0.39 -4.51 13.67
N TYR A 137 1.64 -4.77 14.05
CA TYR A 137 1.98 -5.38 15.34
C TYR A 137 1.56 -4.49 16.51
N ASP A 138 1.89 -3.21 16.48
CA ASP A 138 1.58 -2.26 17.57
C ASP A 138 0.05 -2.23 17.83
N ILE A 139 -0.75 -2.27 16.76
CA ILE A 139 -2.22 -2.31 16.83
C ILE A 139 -2.74 -3.63 17.46
N ASN A 140 -2.16 -4.77 17.09
CA ASN A 140 -2.71 -6.10 17.43
C ASN A 140 -1.93 -6.86 18.52
N SER A 141 -0.84 -6.29 19.04
CA SER A 141 0.07 -6.94 20.01
C SER A 141 -0.64 -7.43 21.28
N GLY A 142 -1.72 -6.75 21.71
CA GLY A 142 -2.54 -7.16 22.85
C GLY A 142 -3.19 -8.54 22.71
N LYS A 143 -3.35 -9.05 21.48
CA LYS A 143 -3.90 -10.38 21.19
C LYS A 143 -2.82 -11.48 21.24
N ILE A 144 -1.56 -11.12 21.49
CA ILE A 144 -0.40 -12.01 21.37
C ILE A 144 0.21 -12.28 22.75
N GLY A 145 0.44 -13.56 23.05
CA GLY A 145 1.09 -13.99 24.29
C GLY A 145 2.51 -13.42 24.44
N MET A 146 2.91 -13.14 25.68
CA MET A 146 4.18 -12.47 26.02
C MET A 146 5.42 -13.13 25.39
N THR A 147 5.52 -14.46 25.45
CA THR A 147 6.64 -15.22 24.87
C THR A 147 6.77 -14.99 23.36
N GLN A 148 5.63 -14.92 22.67
CA GLN A 148 5.62 -14.75 21.23
C GLN A 148 5.89 -13.30 20.81
N ARG A 149 5.42 -12.33 21.60
CA ARG A 149 5.78 -10.91 21.45
C ARG A 149 7.29 -10.70 21.55
N ARG A 150 7.91 -11.25 22.59
CA ARG A 150 9.37 -11.18 22.77
C ARG A 150 10.14 -11.72 21.57
N ARG A 151 9.74 -12.88 21.04
CA ARG A 151 10.36 -13.47 19.84
C ARG A 151 10.27 -12.57 18.61
N ILE A 152 9.14 -11.89 18.45
CA ILE A 152 8.92 -10.93 17.35
C ILE A 152 9.79 -9.70 17.54
N GLU A 153 9.78 -9.10 18.73
CA GLU A 153 10.55 -7.89 19.05
C GLU A 153 12.07 -8.12 18.93
N GLU A 154 12.53 -9.34 19.20
CA GLU A 154 13.94 -9.71 19.06
C GLU A 154 14.34 -10.03 17.60
N SER A 155 13.37 -10.15 16.67
CA SER A 155 13.63 -10.57 15.30
C SER A 155 14.38 -9.51 14.48
N PRO A 156 15.14 -9.91 13.46
CA PRO A 156 15.82 -8.97 12.56
C PRO A 156 14.85 -8.02 11.86
N GLY A 157 13.73 -8.57 11.35
CA GLY A 157 12.71 -7.77 10.67
C GLY A 157 12.10 -6.69 11.56
N TYR A 158 11.77 -7.02 12.82
CA TYR A 158 11.19 -6.04 13.74
C TYR A 158 12.21 -4.99 14.18
N LYS A 159 13.44 -5.40 14.50
CA LYS A 159 14.52 -4.48 14.88
C LYS A 159 14.87 -3.50 13.78
N ALA A 160 14.95 -3.96 12.53
CA ALA A 160 15.17 -3.07 11.38
C ALA A 160 14.10 -1.97 11.33
N ALA A 161 12.82 -2.31 11.48
CA ALA A 161 11.75 -1.31 11.54
C ALA A 161 11.92 -0.35 12.74
N SER A 162 12.22 -0.89 13.92
CA SER A 162 12.38 -0.11 15.14
C SER A 162 13.56 0.86 15.09
N SER A 163 14.64 0.50 14.38
CA SER A 163 15.79 1.39 14.16
C SER A 163 15.36 2.68 13.47
N TRP A 164 14.38 2.61 12.55
CA TRP A 164 13.90 3.76 11.77
C TRP A 164 12.66 4.44 12.37
N TYR A 165 12.36 4.22 13.65
CA TYR A 165 11.20 4.83 14.30
C TYR A 165 11.19 6.36 14.16
N GLY A 166 10.05 6.90 13.69
CA GLY A 166 9.87 8.34 13.44
C GLY A 166 10.54 8.85 12.15
N LEU A 167 11.17 7.96 11.38
CA LEU A 167 11.82 8.25 10.08
C LEU A 167 11.33 7.29 8.99
N GLU A 168 10.11 6.78 9.09
CA GLU A 168 9.56 5.76 8.20
C GLU A 168 9.54 6.25 6.74
N ALA A 169 9.21 7.52 6.51
CA ALA A 169 9.22 8.13 5.19
C ALA A 169 10.63 8.13 4.58
N LEU A 170 11.65 8.51 5.38
CA LEU A 170 13.03 8.51 4.93
C LEU A 170 13.54 7.08 4.66
N SER A 171 13.21 6.13 5.53
CA SER A 171 13.59 4.73 5.38
C SER A 171 13.14 4.14 4.04
N ARG A 172 11.96 4.54 3.55
CA ARG A 172 11.39 4.07 2.27
C ARG A 172 12.10 4.63 1.04
N GLU A 173 12.61 5.86 1.11
CA GLU A 173 13.34 6.50 0.02
C GLU A 173 14.79 5.99 -0.12
N LEU A 174 15.30 5.33 0.92
CA LEU A 174 16.64 4.77 0.92
C LEU A 174 16.68 3.36 0.33
N THR A 175 17.75 3.07 -0.41
CA THR A 175 18.09 1.69 -0.78
C THR A 175 18.46 0.87 0.45
N GLU A 176 18.37 -0.46 0.35
CA GLU A 176 18.79 -1.36 1.42
C GLU A 176 20.24 -1.10 1.85
N LEU A 177 21.14 -0.93 0.89
CA LEU A 177 22.55 -0.63 1.16
C LEU A 177 22.72 0.69 1.92
N GLN A 178 21.96 1.73 1.57
CA GLN A 178 22.00 3.01 2.28
C GLN A 178 21.49 2.86 3.71
N ARG A 179 20.37 2.15 3.92
CA ARG A 179 19.84 1.90 5.27
C ARG A 179 20.85 1.18 6.14
N VAL A 180 21.43 0.09 5.64
CA VAL A 180 22.47 -0.69 6.34
C VAL A 180 23.67 0.19 6.70
N LYS A 181 24.17 1.01 5.77
CA LYS A 181 25.29 1.92 6.05
C LYS A 181 24.97 2.93 7.15
N VAL A 182 23.75 3.48 7.17
CA VAL A 182 23.31 4.41 8.22
C VAL A 182 23.25 3.69 9.57
N GLU A 183 22.66 2.50 9.61
CA GLU A 183 22.57 1.65 10.82
C GLU A 183 23.95 1.25 11.36
N GLU A 184 24.87 0.83 10.48
CA GLU A 184 26.25 0.50 10.85
C GLU A 184 27.00 1.72 11.38
N CYS A 185 26.83 2.88 10.76
CA CYS A 185 27.46 4.11 11.21
C CYS A 185 26.91 4.56 12.57
N ALA A 186 25.58 4.46 12.76
CA ALA A 186 24.93 4.75 14.04
C ALA A 186 25.49 3.82 15.13
N THR A 187 25.53 2.51 14.85
CA THR A 187 26.05 1.47 15.76
C THR A 187 27.52 1.73 16.12
N ARG A 188 28.39 1.93 15.12
CA ARG A 188 29.82 2.22 15.32
C ARG A 188 30.05 3.47 16.15
N ALA A 189 29.17 4.45 16.05
CA ALA A 189 29.24 5.69 16.80
C ALA A 189 28.50 5.66 18.14
N GLY A 190 27.87 4.53 18.51
CA GLY A 190 27.07 4.40 19.73
C GLY A 190 25.81 5.26 19.76
N ARG A 191 25.19 5.51 18.60
CA ARG A 191 23.98 6.35 18.43
C ARG A 191 22.80 5.55 17.90
N THR A 192 21.61 6.09 18.10
CA THR A 192 20.42 5.65 17.36
C THR A 192 20.47 6.12 15.90
N VAL A 193 19.73 5.47 15.01
CA VAL A 193 19.64 5.89 13.60
C VAL A 193 19.08 7.31 13.48
N PRO A 194 18.02 7.73 14.19
CA PRO A 194 17.56 9.11 14.15
C PRO A 194 18.63 10.14 14.54
N GLU A 195 19.41 9.88 15.59
CA GLU A 195 20.52 10.76 15.99
C GLU A 195 21.61 10.83 14.91
N GLN A 196 21.94 9.69 14.29
CA GLN A 196 22.94 9.64 13.24
C GLN A 196 22.47 10.38 11.97
N VAL A 197 21.20 10.24 11.60
CA VAL A 197 20.59 10.99 10.48
C VAL A 197 20.55 12.48 10.80
N ALA A 198 20.10 12.87 11.99
CA ALA A 198 20.07 14.27 12.42
C ALA A 198 21.46 14.90 12.34
N ARG A 199 22.51 14.16 12.71
CA ARG A 199 23.89 14.58 12.53
C ARG A 199 24.28 14.74 11.05
N TYR A 200 23.95 13.79 10.18
CA TYR A 200 24.27 13.94 8.75
C TYR A 200 23.60 15.16 8.11
N VAL A 201 22.32 15.41 8.46
CA VAL A 201 21.61 16.61 8.03
C VAL A 201 22.27 17.84 8.62
N GLY A 202 22.61 17.84 9.90
CA GLY A 202 23.33 18.94 10.55
C GLY A 202 24.69 19.23 9.90
N ASP A 203 25.52 18.21 9.68
CA ASP A 203 26.84 18.33 9.06
C ASP A 203 26.76 18.84 7.61
N SER A 204 25.66 18.54 6.90
CA SER A 204 25.44 19.01 5.52
C SER A 204 24.86 20.43 5.50
N SER A 205 23.82 20.70 6.28
CA SER A 205 23.11 21.99 6.32
C SER A 205 23.91 23.10 7.02
N PHE A 206 24.69 22.79 8.06
CA PHE A 206 25.47 23.81 8.79
C PHE A 206 26.88 24.01 8.25
N ARG A 207 27.47 23.08 7.49
CA ARG A 207 28.72 23.35 6.76
C ARG A 207 28.52 24.41 5.68
N ASP A 208 27.39 24.36 4.97
CA ASP A 208 27.09 25.38 3.97
C ASP A 208 26.70 26.72 4.61
N TYR A 209 25.97 26.71 5.73
CA TYR A 209 25.72 27.95 6.49
C TYR A 209 27.02 28.57 7.05
N SER A 210 27.90 27.77 7.66
CA SER A 210 29.17 28.27 8.21
C SER A 210 30.09 28.79 7.12
N ARG A 211 30.15 28.14 5.95
CA ARG A 211 30.86 28.65 4.76
C ARG A 211 30.28 29.94 4.20
N LEU A 212 28.94 30.07 4.19
CA LEU A 212 28.27 31.32 3.81
C LEU A 212 28.60 32.46 4.79
N MET A 213 28.81 32.15 6.06
CA MET A 213 29.17 33.13 7.10
C MET A 213 30.69 33.39 7.18
N GLU A 214 31.54 32.49 6.70
CA GLU A 214 32.99 32.67 6.57
C GLU A 214 33.28 33.72 5.47
N GLY A 215 33.52 34.96 5.91
CA GLY A 215 33.82 36.10 5.02
C GLY A 215 32.83 37.25 5.14
N ILE A 216 31.73 37.08 5.89
CA ILE A 216 30.84 38.19 6.21
C ILE A 216 31.48 39.01 7.33
N SER A 217 32.12 40.11 6.95
CA SER A 217 32.39 41.19 7.88
C SER A 217 31.14 42.04 8.01
N TRP A 218 30.49 41.98 9.18
CA TRP A 218 29.47 42.95 9.52
C TRP A 218 30.19 44.27 9.74
N SER A 219 29.96 45.25 8.86
CA SER A 219 30.37 46.62 9.18
C SER A 219 29.67 46.99 10.48
N THR A 220 30.45 47.32 11.52
CA THR A 220 29.94 47.79 12.81
C THR A 220 29.50 49.23 12.65
N GLY A 221 28.50 49.45 11.79
CA GLY A 221 28.11 50.77 11.31
C GLY A 221 26.67 50.79 10.86
N VAL A 222 25.79 51.13 11.80
CA VAL A 222 24.42 51.64 11.64
C VAL A 222 23.49 50.75 10.82
N ALA A 223 22.51 50.15 11.49
CA ALA A 223 21.36 49.54 10.85
C ALA A 223 20.70 50.56 9.90
N GLN A 224 20.82 50.35 8.59
CA GLN A 224 19.96 50.98 7.61
C GLN A 224 18.56 50.43 7.85
N VAL A 225 17.74 51.22 8.55
CA VAL A 225 16.30 51.01 8.59
C VAL A 225 15.81 51.17 7.16
N ILE A 226 15.42 50.06 6.53
CA ILE A 226 14.71 50.10 5.26
C ILE A 226 13.35 50.74 5.57
N ASP A 227 13.21 52.03 5.26
CA ASP A 227 11.94 52.76 5.36
C ASP A 227 10.99 52.21 4.32
N MET A 228 10.12 51.29 4.75
CA MET A 228 9.06 50.73 3.93
C MET A 228 7.91 51.74 3.85
N LYS A 229 8.14 52.86 3.16
CA LYS A 229 7.06 53.75 2.74
C LYS A 229 6.24 53.06 1.66
N SER A 230 4.99 52.79 2.03
CA SER A 230 3.93 52.31 1.17
C SER A 230 3.73 53.24 -0.03
N GLU A 231 4.11 52.80 -1.22
CA GLU A 231 3.53 53.30 -2.46
C GLU A 231 2.23 52.53 -2.71
N ALA A 232 1.11 53.21 -2.52
CA ALA A 232 -0.20 52.68 -2.87
C ALA A 232 -0.28 52.50 -4.41
N PRO A 233 -0.77 51.36 -4.92
CA PRO A 233 -0.88 51.16 -6.36
C PRO A 233 -1.93 52.11 -6.96
N ALA A 234 -1.56 52.73 -8.09
CA ALA A 234 -2.44 53.61 -8.87
C ALA A 234 -3.69 52.85 -9.36
N PRO A 235 -4.87 53.49 -9.39
CA PRO A 235 -6.11 52.84 -9.83
C PRO A 235 -6.07 52.55 -11.34
N LEU A 236 -6.42 51.32 -11.70
CA LEU A 236 -6.59 50.87 -13.08
C LEU A 236 -7.73 51.65 -13.75
N SER A 237 -7.41 52.41 -14.81
CA SER A 237 -8.44 53.00 -15.68
C SER A 237 -9.00 51.94 -16.61
N VAL A 238 -10.30 51.69 -16.52
CA VAL A 238 -11.05 50.86 -17.47
C VAL A 238 -11.38 51.73 -18.68
N ALA A 239 -10.82 51.42 -19.84
CA ALA A 239 -11.23 52.01 -21.11
C ALA A 239 -12.53 51.34 -21.58
N SER A 240 -13.50 52.19 -21.96
CA SER A 240 -14.74 51.82 -22.65
C SER A 240 -14.51 51.60 -24.14
#